data_AF-A0A7K0G4J7-F1
#
_entry.id   AF-A0A7K0G4J7-F1
#
_cell.length_a   1.000
_cell.length_b   1.000
_cell.length_c   1.000
_cell.angle_alpha   90.00
_cell.angle_beta   90.00
_cell.angle_gamma   90.00
#
_symmetry.space_group_name_H-M   'P 1'
#
loop_
_entity.id
_entity.type
_entity.pdbx_description
1 polymer ?
#
loop_
_entity_poly.entity_id
_entity_poly.type
_entity_poly.pdbx_seq_one_letter_code
_entity_poly.pdbx_strand_id
1 'polypeptide(L)' 'MNHIYVIQDKDGYAFAATYEESKAIEICKEKGNKTTYRLVPFYTEDETEITIVSNRKLL' A
#
# COMPACT_ATOMS: atom_id res chain seq x y z
N MET A 1 -9.97 -9.82 -12.44
CA MET A 1 -9.41 -9.71 -11.09
C MET A 1 -8.80 -8.33 -10.97
N ASN A 2 -9.25 -7.55 -10.00
CA ASN A 2 -8.69 -6.22 -9.77
C ASN A 2 -7.39 -6.35 -8.97
N HIS A 3 -6.64 -5.26 -8.94
CA HIS A 3 -5.38 -5.19 -8.22
C HIS A 3 -5.31 -3.90 -7.45
N ILE A 4 -4.55 -3.94 -6.37
CA ILE A 4 -4.22 -2.79 -5.56
C ILE A 4 -2.72 -2.69 -5.40
N TYR A 5 -2.21 -1.46 -5.39
CA TYR A 5 -0.84 -1.17 -5.07
C TYR A 5 -0.73 -1.00 -3.56
N VAL A 6 -0.03 -1.93 -2.91
CA VAL A 6 0.27 -1.86 -1.47
C VAL A 6 1.64 -1.24 -1.30
N ILE A 7 1.73 -0.13 -0.59
CA ILE A 7 2.98 0.57 -0.28
C ILE A 7 3.53 0.05 1.05
N GLN A 8 4.81 -0.33 1.03
CA GLN A 8 5.53 -0.90 2.15
C GLN A 8 6.81 -0.11 2.45
N ASP A 9 7.23 -0.08 3.71
CA ASP A 9 8.54 0.43 4.11
C ASP A 9 9.67 -0.59 3.89
N LYS A 10 10.91 -0.17 4.17
CA LYS A 10 12.12 -1.01 4.08
C LYS A 10 12.09 -2.25 4.97
N ASP A 11 11.24 -2.25 6.01
CA ASP A 11 11.11 -3.33 6.97
C ASP A 11 9.94 -4.26 6.58
N GLY A 12 9.27 -3.98 5.45
CA GLY A 12 8.19 -4.77 4.87
C GLY A 12 6.80 -4.43 5.39
N TYR A 13 6.64 -3.41 6.24
CA TYR A 13 5.35 -3.03 6.80
C TYR A 13 4.54 -2.20 5.81
N ALA A 14 3.31 -2.65 5.53
CA ALA A 14 2.36 -1.90 4.72
C ALA A 14 1.80 -0.72 5.52
N PHE A 15 1.75 0.46 4.89
CA PHE A 15 1.22 1.68 5.54
C PHE A 15 0.30 2.51 4.65
N ALA A 16 0.26 2.25 3.34
CA ALA A 16 -0.67 2.88 2.41
C ALA A 16 -1.05 1.88 1.32
N ALA A 17 -2.22 2.08 0.71
CA ALA A 17 -2.66 1.31 -0.45
C ALA A 17 -3.49 2.19 -1.37
N THR A 18 -3.44 1.92 -2.68
CA THR A 18 -4.15 2.70 -3.71
C THR A 18 -4.46 1.85 -4.92
N TYR A 19 -5.53 2.19 -5.64
CA TYR A 19 -5.85 1.56 -6.93
C TYR A 19 -5.01 2.11 -8.09
N GLU A 20 -4.39 3.29 -7.92
CA GLU A 20 -3.69 4.00 -8.98
C GLU A 20 -2.17 3.82 -8.87
N GLU A 21 -1.53 3.31 -9.94
CA GLU A 21 -0.08 3.12 -9.98
C GLU A 21 0.68 4.44 -9.85
N SER A 22 0.22 5.48 -10.55
CA SER A 22 0.79 6.83 -10.50
C SER A 22 0.86 7.35 -9.07
N LYS A 23 -0.21 7.14 -8.29
CA LYS A 23 -0.27 7.53 -6.88
C LYS A 23 0.69 6.70 -6.02
N ALA A 24 0.82 5.40 -6.28
CA ALA A 24 1.79 4.55 -5.57
C ALA A 24 3.25 5.02 -5.82
N ILE A 25 3.56 5.38 -7.06
CA ILE A 25 4.88 5.94 -7.45
C ILE A 25 5.11 7.28 -6.75
N GLU A 26 4.13 8.18 -6.74
CA GLU A 26 4.20 9.48 -6.06
C GLU A 26 4.52 9.30 -4.57
N ILE A 27 3.76 8.45 -3.87
CA ILE A 27 3.96 8.15 -2.44
C ILE A 27 5.39 7.63 -2.19
N CYS A 28 5.86 6.70 -3.04
CA CYS A 28 7.21 6.15 -2.87
C CYS A 28 8.31 7.19 -3.11
N LYS A 29 8.11 8.11 -4.07
CA LYS A 29 9.06 9.21 -4.31
C LYS A 29 9.11 10.20 -3.15
N GLU A 30 7.96 10.57 -2.59
CA GLU A 30 7.88 11.48 -1.43
C GLU A 30 8.56 10.92 -0.18
N LYS A 31 8.49 9.60 0.03
CA LYS A 31 9.13 8.92 1.16
C LYS A 31 10.59 8.53 0.91
N GLY A 32 11.08 8.71 -0.31
CA GLY A 32 12.44 8.39 -0.75
C GLY A 32 12.70 6.89 -0.88
N ASN A 33 13.98 6.50 -1.01
CA ASN A 33 14.43 5.12 -1.26
C ASN A 33 14.14 4.11 -0.11
N LYS A 34 13.28 4.47 0.85
CA LYS A 34 12.92 3.64 2.02
C LYS A 34 11.56 2.97 1.86
N THR A 35 10.87 3.18 0.75
CA THR A 35 9.55 2.62 0.50
C THR A 35 9.46 2.04 -0.89
N THR A 36 8.69 0.98 -1.04
CA THR A 36 8.39 0.33 -2.31
C THR A 36 6.90 0.03 -2.38
N TYR A 37 6.41 -0.33 -3.56
CA TYR A 37 5.05 -0.81 -3.73
C TYR A 37 5.05 -2.17 -4.44
N ARG A 38 4.00 -2.96 -4.17
CA ARG A 38 3.74 -4.21 -4.87
C ARG A 38 2.29 -4.28 -5.32
N LEU A 39 2.08 -4.90 -6.47
CA LEU A 39 0.75 -5.19 -6.99
C LEU A 39 0.22 -6.45 -6.29
N VAL A 40 -0.95 -6.35 -5.65
CA VAL A 40 -1.60 -7.46 -4.96
C VAL A 40 -2.96 -7.71 -5.60
N PRO A 41 -3.34 -8.98 -5.88
CA PRO A 41 -4.69 -9.30 -6.31
C PRO A 41 -5.69 -8.84 -5.25
N PHE A 42 -6.74 -8.14 -5.68
CA PHE A 42 -7.75 -7.60 -4.78
C PHE A 42 -9.13 -7.76 -5.40
N TYR A 43 -10.09 -8.17 -4.57
CA TYR A 43 -11.47 -8.29 -4.98
C TYR A 43 -12.18 -6.98 -4.61
N THR A 44 -12.80 -6.33 -5.58
CA THR A 44 -13.54 -5.08 -5.37
C THR A 44 -14.99 -5.27 -5.78
N GLU A 45 -15.89 -4.78 -4.95
CA GLU A 45 -17.29 -4.51 -5.27
C GLU A 45 -17.56 -3.00 -5.11
N ASP A 46 -18.73 -2.54 -5.54
CA ASP A 46 -19.16 -1.17 -5.26
C ASP A 46 -19.07 -0.92 -3.74
N GLU A 47 -18.56 0.25 -3.35
CA GLU A 47 -18.34 0.67 -1.95
C GLU A 47 -17.18 -0.02 -1.19
N THR A 48 -16.27 -0.72 -1.87
CA THR A 48 -15.11 -1.35 -1.20
C THR A 48 -14.21 -0.34 -0.49
N GLU A 49 -14.13 -0.44 0.85
CA GLU A 49 -13.20 0.32 1.68
C GLU A 49 -11.90 -0.47 1.93
N ILE A 50 -10.77 0.22 1.89
CA ILE A 50 -9.45 -0.34 2.24
C ILE A 50 -8.96 0.30 3.53
N THR A 51 -8.86 -0.49 4.59
CA THR A 51 -8.30 -0.07 5.87
C THR A 51 -6.97 -0.79 6.13
N ILE A 52 -5.91 -0.05 6.43
CA ILE A 52 -4.62 -0.63 6.84
C ILE A 52 -4.52 -0.58 8.35
N VAL A 53 -4.37 -1.75 8.97
CA VAL A 53 -4.20 -1.89 10.42
C VAL A 53 -2.76 -2.32 10.71
N SER A 54 -2.00 -1.45 11.38
CA SER A 54 -0.64 -1.76 11.84
C SER A 54 -0.67 -2.17 13.30
N ASN A 55 -0.32 -3.43 13.58
CA ASN A 55 -0.16 -3.95 14.94
C ASN A 55 1.31 -3.81 15.38
N ARG A 56 1.78 -2.57 15.57
CA ARG A 56 3.11 -2.36 16.14
C ARG A 56 3.09 -2.67 17.63
N LYS A 57 3.52 -3.87 18.01
CA LYS A 57 3.80 -4.21 19.42
C LYS A 57 5.06 -3.44 19.84
N LEU A 58 4.89 -2.38 20.62
CA LEU A 58 6.02 -1.69 21.26
C LEU A 58 6.61 -2.66 22.29
N LEU A 59 7.86 -3.07 22.08
CA LEU A 59 8.66 -3.84 23.03
C LEU A 59 9.28 -2.89 24.07
#